data_AF-A0A1X7N474-F1
#
_entry.id   AF-A0A1X7N474-F1
#
_cell.length_a   1.000
_cell.length_b   1.000
_cell.length_c   1.000
_cell.angle_alpha   90.00
_cell.angle_beta   90.00
_cell.angle_gamma   90.00
#
_symmetry.space_group_name_H-M   'P 1'
#
loop_
_entity.id
_entity.type
_entity.pdbx_description
1 polymer ?
#
loop_
_entity_poly.entity_id
_entity_poly.type
_entity_poly.pdbx_seq_one_letter_code
_entity_poly.pdbx_strand_id
1 'polypeptide(L)'
;MAKYNLIALTNAVAGRDDEFNDWYTNVHLADVLKLPGVIAAQRYHMSGTQHRPGPFDYGYMAVYEIEIDNIRDTLDELKAVSGTDRMPLSPALQDKRMVWIMEPITGRVERPKG
;
A
#
# COMPACT_ATOMS: atom_id res chain seq x y z
N MET A 1 -5.35 15.44 14.13
CA MET A 1 -4.85 14.79 12.91
C MET A 1 -5.96 13.99 12.27
N ALA A 2 -6.19 14.24 10.98
CA ALA A 2 -7.12 13.45 10.18
C ALA A 2 -6.50 12.08 9.90
N LYS A 3 -7.35 11.09 9.61
CA LYS A 3 -6.92 9.70 9.34
C LYS A 3 -7.16 9.38 7.89
N TYR A 4 -6.21 8.70 7.26
CA TYR A 4 -6.34 8.20 5.90
C TYR A 4 -5.75 6.79 5.79
N ASN A 5 -6.20 6.05 4.79
CA ASN A 5 -5.52 4.84 4.34
C ASN A 5 -5.04 5.04 2.90
N LEU A 6 -3.76 4.76 2.65
CA LEU A 6 -3.27 4.55 1.29
C LEU A 6 -3.40 3.07 0.95
N ILE A 7 -4.16 2.77 -0.10
CA ILE A 7 -4.36 1.42 -0.62
C ILE A 7 -3.59 1.29 -1.94
N ALA A 8 -2.64 0.37 -1.97
CA ALA A 8 -1.88 0.05 -3.18
C ALA A 8 -2.23 -1.35 -3.68
N LEU A 9 -2.80 -1.47 -4.88
CA LEU A 9 -3.02 -2.74 -5.55
C LEU A 9 -1.97 -2.92 -6.65
N THR A 10 -1.26 -4.03 -6.61
CA THR A 10 -0.05 -4.27 -7.43
C THR A 10 0.06 -5.72 -7.87
N ASN A 11 0.88 -5.94 -8.90
CA ASN A 11 1.28 -7.25 -9.39
C ASN A 11 2.79 -7.31 -9.58
N ALA A 12 3.35 -8.51 -9.46
CA ALA A 12 4.70 -8.80 -9.92
C ALA A 12 4.71 -8.97 -11.45
N VAL A 13 5.82 -8.61 -12.09
CA VAL A 13 6.12 -9.05 -13.46
C VAL A 13 6.14 -10.58 -13.46
N ALA A 14 5.58 -11.20 -14.50
CA ALA A 14 5.44 -12.65 -14.58
C ALA A 14 6.78 -13.36 -14.33
N GLY A 15 6.80 -14.29 -13.37
CA GLY A 15 8.00 -15.05 -12.99
C GLY A 15 8.96 -14.33 -12.05
N ARG A 16 8.62 -13.14 -11.54
CA ARG A 16 9.45 -12.34 -10.62
C ARG A 16 8.80 -12.11 -9.25
N ASP A 17 7.86 -12.97 -8.86
CA ASP A 17 7.14 -12.87 -7.59
C ASP A 17 8.07 -12.83 -6.38
N ASP A 18 9.12 -13.66 -6.34
CA ASP A 18 10.05 -13.69 -5.21
C ASP A 18 10.81 -12.38 -5.06
N GLU A 19 11.36 -11.85 -6.17
CA GLU A 19 12.06 -10.57 -6.19
C GLU A 19 11.13 -9.41 -5.83
N PHE A 20 9.92 -9.39 -6.40
CA PHE A 20 8.90 -8.40 -6.08
C PHE A 20 8.56 -8.42 -4.59
N ASN A 21 8.34 -9.60 -4.02
CA ASN A 21 7.95 -9.74 -2.63
C ASN A 21 9.09 -9.43 -1.64
N ASP A 22 10.32 -9.80 -1.97
CA ASP A 22 11.51 -9.46 -1.19
C ASP A 22 11.71 -7.94 -1.16
N TRP A 23 11.75 -7.30 -2.32
CA TRP A 23 11.87 -5.83 -2.41
C TRP A 23 10.74 -5.12 -1.67
N TYR A 24 9.49 -5.53 -1.90
CA TYR A 24 8.37 -4.81 -1.30
C TYR A 24 8.40 -4.93 0.23
N THR A 25 8.62 -6.14 0.74
CA THR A 25 8.60 -6.42 2.18
C THR A 25 9.79 -5.82 2.91
N ASN A 26 10.99 -5.98 2.37
CA ASN A 26 12.23 -5.65 3.06
C ASN A 26 12.74 -4.24 2.75
N VAL A 27 12.23 -3.59 1.70
CA VAL A 27 12.65 -2.24 1.29
C VAL A 27 11.46 -1.29 1.19
N HIS A 28 10.52 -1.56 0.29
CA HIS A 28 9.51 -0.56 -0.10
C HIS A 28 8.58 -0.16 1.05
N LEU A 29 8.16 -1.11 1.90
CA LEU A 29 7.35 -0.80 3.09
C LEU A 29 8.05 0.22 3.99
N ALA A 30 9.34 0.02 4.26
CA ALA A 30 10.12 0.92 5.11
C ALA A 30 10.30 2.30 4.45
N ASP A 31 10.42 2.37 3.13
CA ASP A 31 10.49 3.65 2.43
C ASP A 31 9.19 4.44 2.51
N VAL A 32 8.04 3.79 2.37
CA VAL A 32 6.73 4.45 2.50
C VAL A 32 6.47 4.88 3.95
N LEU A 33 6.91 4.10 4.94
CA LEU A 33 6.84 4.48 6.36
C LEU A 33 7.66 5.73 6.71
N LYS A 34 8.60 6.17 5.86
CA LYS A 34 9.35 7.42 6.06
C LYS A 34 8.57 8.66 5.61
N LEU A 35 7.46 8.49 4.90
CA LEU A 35 6.67 9.62 4.43
C LEU A 35 5.93 10.30 5.60
N PRO A 36 5.65 11.62 5.50
CA PRO A 36 4.94 12.35 6.53
C PRO A 36 3.62 11.69 6.92
N GLY A 37 3.43 11.44 8.21
CA GLY A 37 2.18 10.94 8.79
C GLY A 37 1.89 9.46 8.55
N VAL A 38 2.72 8.70 7.82
CA VAL A 38 2.51 7.26 7.67
C VAL A 38 2.95 6.54 8.95
N ILE A 39 2.02 5.87 9.62
CA ILE A 39 2.25 5.30 10.96
C ILE A 39 2.27 3.77 10.99
N ALA A 40 1.67 3.12 10.00
CA ALA A 40 1.64 1.67 9.91
C ALA A 40 1.55 1.22 8.45
N ALA A 41 1.98 -0.01 8.19
CA ALA A 41 1.89 -0.64 6.88
C ALA A 41 1.67 -2.14 7.02
N GLN A 42 0.84 -2.71 6.14
CA GLN A 42 0.65 -4.16 6.04
C GLN A 42 0.45 -4.58 4.59
N ARG A 43 1.07 -5.70 4.20
CA ARG A 43 0.88 -6.33 2.90
C ARG A 43 -0.03 -7.55 3.00
N TYR A 44 -0.68 -7.83 1.88
CA TYR A 44 -1.60 -8.93 1.68
C TYR A 44 -1.37 -9.51 0.28
N HIS A 45 -1.54 -10.82 0.18
CA HIS A 45 -1.75 -11.49 -1.10
C HIS A 45 -3.25 -11.77 -1.25
N MET A 46 -3.72 -11.87 -2.49
CA MET A 46 -5.09 -12.24 -2.79
C MET A 46 -5.33 -13.68 -2.32
N SER A 47 -6.30 -13.86 -1.42
CA SER A 47 -6.69 -15.20 -0.96
C SER A 47 -7.24 -16.03 -2.11
N GLY A 48 -6.98 -17.34 -2.13
CA GLY A 48 -7.66 -18.26 -3.04
C GLY A 48 -9.17 -18.41 -2.74
N THR A 49 -9.62 -17.98 -1.57
CA THR A 49 -11.04 -17.98 -1.18
C THR A 49 -11.61 -16.58 -1.32
N GLN A 50 -12.63 -16.44 -2.16
CA GLN A 50 -13.23 -15.14 -2.48
C GLN A 50 -14.74 -15.16 -2.29
N HIS A 51 -15.30 -14.03 -1.85
CA HIS A 51 -16.74 -13.90 -1.65
C HIS A 51 -17.51 -13.98 -2.98
N ARG A 52 -16.90 -13.55 -4.10
CA ARG A 52 -17.44 -13.65 -5.45
C ARG A 52 -16.38 -14.20 -6.41
N PRO A 53 -16.77 -14.91 -7.47
CA PRO A 53 -15.84 -15.36 -8.49
C PRO A 53 -15.21 -14.19 -9.26
N GLY A 54 -14.01 -14.42 -9.79
CA GLY A 54 -13.21 -13.44 -10.54
C GLY A 54 -13.69 -13.18 -11.98
N PRO A 55 -12.90 -12.46 -12.80
CA PRO A 55 -11.45 -12.24 -12.65
C PRO A 55 -11.05 -11.18 -11.60
N PHE A 56 -9.80 -11.26 -11.13
CA PHE A 56 -9.20 -10.26 -10.25
C PHE A 56 -8.01 -9.61 -10.96
N ASP A 57 -7.97 -8.28 -11.00
CA ASP A 57 -6.92 -7.52 -11.68
C ASP A 57 -5.58 -7.50 -10.91
N TYR A 58 -5.59 -7.81 -9.61
CA TYR A 58 -4.45 -7.65 -8.72
C TYR A 58 -4.29 -8.86 -7.79
N GLY A 59 -3.04 -9.32 -7.64
CA GLY A 59 -2.66 -10.40 -6.74
C GLY A 59 -2.16 -9.94 -5.37
N TYR A 60 -1.79 -8.66 -5.23
CA TYR A 60 -1.25 -8.12 -3.99
C TYR A 60 -1.88 -6.77 -3.62
N MET A 61 -1.99 -6.55 -2.31
CA MET A 61 -2.45 -5.29 -1.73
C MET A 61 -1.48 -4.85 -0.62
N ALA A 62 -1.20 -3.55 -0.52
CA ALA A 62 -0.65 -2.94 0.68
C ALA A 62 -1.63 -1.89 1.22
N VAL A 63 -1.74 -1.84 2.54
CA VAL A 63 -2.49 -0.82 3.27
C VAL A 63 -1.51 -0.06 4.13
N TYR A 64 -1.51 1.26 4.02
CA TYR A 64 -0.75 2.15 4.89
C TYR A 64 -1.70 3.05 5.66
N GLU A 65 -1.56 3.09 6.98
CA GLU A 65 -2.33 3.97 7.84
C GLU A 65 -1.59 5.31 7.97
N ILE A 66 -2.33 6.42 7.80
CA ILE A 66 -1.78 7.77 7.78
C ILE A 66 -2.54 8.63 8.78
N GLU A 67 -1.82 9.32 9.66
CA GLU A 67 -2.35 10.32 10.56
C GLU A 67 -1.61 11.65 10.35
N ILE A 68 -2.28 12.63 9.75
CA ILE A 68 -1.71 13.94 9.40
C ILE A 68 -2.81 14.99 9.28
N ASP A 69 -2.49 16.26 9.49
CA ASP A 69 -3.46 17.36 9.35
C ASP A 69 -3.71 17.74 7.88
N ASN A 70 -2.68 17.66 7.03
CA ASN A 70 -2.78 17.92 5.59
C ASN A 70 -2.22 16.75 4.77
N ILE A 71 -3.10 15.93 4.21
CA ILE A 71 -2.71 14.76 3.40
C ILE A 71 -1.92 15.12 2.13
N ARG A 72 -1.98 16.38 1.68
CA ARG A 72 -1.16 16.84 0.54
C ARG A 72 0.32 16.71 0.82
N ASP A 73 0.77 16.93 2.05
CA ASP A 73 2.18 16.85 2.41
C ASP A 73 2.72 15.43 2.20
N THR A 74 1.95 14.40 2.56
CA THR A 74 2.29 12.99 2.29
C THR A 74 2.31 12.70 0.78
N LEU A 75 1.33 13.20 0.03
CA LEU A 75 1.20 12.94 -1.41
C LEU A 75 2.28 13.63 -2.25
N ASP A 76 2.61 14.87 -1.90
CA ASP A 76 3.66 15.64 -2.57
C ASP A 76 5.02 15.00 -2.32
N GLU A 77 5.29 14.55 -1.09
CA GLU A 77 6.50 13.81 -0.79
C GLU A 77 6.55 12.47 -1.53
N LEU A 78 5.47 11.67 -1.50
CA LEU A 78 5.39 10.41 -2.24
C LEU A 78 5.70 10.61 -3.73
N LYS A 79 5.12 11.65 -4.34
CA LYS A 79 5.37 12.02 -5.73
C LYS A 79 6.82 12.41 -5.96
N ALA A 80 7.43 13.14 -5.03
CA ALA A 80 8.80 13.60 -5.14
C ALA A 80 9.84 12.47 -5.03
N VAL A 81 9.58 11.44 -4.21
CA VAL A 81 10.56 10.39 -3.91
C VAL A 81 10.37 9.10 -4.70
N SER A 82 9.15 8.80 -5.17
CA SER A 82 8.85 7.55 -5.87
C SER A 82 9.73 7.37 -7.12
N GLY A 83 10.49 6.28 -7.19
CA GLY A 83 11.39 5.97 -8.30
C GLY A 83 12.75 6.68 -8.24
N THR A 84 13.03 7.41 -7.16
CA THR A 84 14.35 7.98 -6.88
C THR A 84 15.15 7.06 -5.95
N ASP A 85 16.40 7.41 -5.66
CA ASP A 85 17.23 6.68 -4.68
C ASP A 85 16.63 6.65 -3.28
N ARG A 86 15.69 7.55 -2.96
CA ARG A 86 15.00 7.58 -1.66
C ARG A 86 13.86 6.57 -1.54
N MET A 87 13.31 6.13 -2.67
CA MET A 87 12.25 5.13 -2.75
C MET A 87 12.34 4.43 -4.12
N PRO A 88 13.38 3.59 -4.31
CA PRO A 88 13.63 2.96 -5.59
C PRO A 88 12.50 1.96 -5.92
N LEU A 89 12.09 1.93 -7.18
CA LEU A 89 11.13 0.95 -7.67
C LEU A 89 11.88 -0.27 -8.20
N SER A 90 11.40 -1.47 -7.87
CA SER A 90 11.93 -2.69 -8.45
C SER A 90 11.41 -2.89 -9.87
N PRO A 91 12.25 -3.34 -10.82
CA PRO A 91 11.80 -3.77 -12.14
C PRO A 91 10.91 -5.03 -12.09
N ALA A 92 10.77 -5.69 -10.94
CA ALA A 92 9.81 -6.77 -10.72
C ALA A 92 8.38 -6.26 -10.44
N LEU A 93 8.17 -4.96 -10.20
CA LEU A 93 6.84 -4.37 -10.07
C LEU A 93 6.25 -4.09 -11.47
N GLN A 94 4.99 -4.48 -11.71
CA GLN A 94 4.29 -4.07 -12.93
C GLN A 94 3.90 -2.58 -12.91
N ASP A 95 3.92 -1.95 -14.10
CA ASP A 95 3.52 -0.55 -14.25
C ASP A 95 2.05 -0.29 -13.88
N LYS A 96 1.15 -1.24 -14.22
CA LYS A 96 -0.27 -1.14 -13.86
C LYS A 96 -0.41 -1.32 -12.34
N ARG A 97 -0.67 -0.22 -11.65
CA ARG A 97 -0.91 -0.15 -10.21
C ARG A 97 -2.11 0.74 -9.91
N MET A 98 -2.86 0.41 -8.87
CA MET A 98 -3.83 1.35 -8.27
C MET A 98 -3.27 1.86 -6.97
N VAL A 99 -3.32 3.18 -6.78
CA VAL A 99 -2.98 3.83 -5.52
C VAL A 99 -4.12 4.77 -5.16
N TRP A 100 -4.79 4.48 -4.05
CA TRP A 100 -5.94 5.24 -3.58
C TRP A 100 -5.66 5.81 -2.20
N ILE A 101 -6.19 7.01 -1.95
CA ILE A 101 -6.25 7.59 -0.61
C ILE A 101 -7.71 7.56 -0.17
N MET A 102 -7.96 6.91 0.95
CA MET A 102 -9.28 6.71 1.51
C MET A 102 -9.39 7.43 2.85
N GLU A 103 -10.47 8.17 3.05
CA GLU A 103 -10.80 8.79 4.34
C GLU A 103 -11.90 7.95 5.02
N PRO A 104 -11.78 7.64 6.32
CA PRO A 104 -12.82 6.93 7.03
C PRO A 104 -14.00 7.88 7.30
N ILE A 105 -15.20 7.48 6.86
CA ILE A 105 -16.45 8.18 7.18
C ILE A 105 -17.06 7.76 8.53
N THR A 106 -16.43 6.78 9.20
CA THR A 106 -16.83 6.25 10.52
C THR A 106 -15.60 5.94 11.37
N GLY A 107 -15.77 5.87 12.68
CA GLY A 107 -14.74 5.32 13.57
C GLY A 107 -14.60 3.79 13.43
N ARG A 108 -13.51 3.23 13.95
CA ARG A 108 -13.32 1.77 14.04
C ARG A 108 -14.40 1.18 14.95
N VAL A 109 -15.22 0.29 14.41
CA VAL A 109 -16.22 -0.47 15.17
C VAL A 109 -15.62 -1.82 15.52
N GLU A 110 -15.47 -2.10 16.82
CA GLU A 110 -14.95 -3.36 17.32
C GLU A 110 -16.09 -4.27 17.77
N ARG A 111 -15.93 -5.58 17.58
CA ARG A 111 -16.86 -6.56 18.16
C ARG A 111 -16.79 -6.42 19.70
N PRO A 112 -17.94 -6.38 20.41
CA PRO A 112 -17.93 -6.45 21.86
C PRO A 112 -17.14 -7.67 22.33
N LYS A 113 -16.25 -7.49 23.31
CA LYS A 113 -15.66 -8.62 24.02
C LYS A 113 -16.80 -9.28 24.80
N GLY A 114 -17.10 -10.53 24.46
CA GLY A 114 -18.07 -11.36 25.19
C GLY A 114 -17.58 -11.74 26.57
#